data_AF-A0AA39QDT6-F1
#
_entry.id   AF-A0AA39QDT6-F1
#
_cell.length_a   1.000
_cell.length_b   1.000
_cell.length_c   1.000
_cell.angle_alpha   90.00
_cell.angle_beta   90.00
_cell.angle_gamma   90.00
#
_symmetry.space_group_name_H-M   'P 1'
#
loop_
_entity.id
_entity.type
_entity.pdbx_description
1 polymer ?
#
loop_
_entity_poly.entity_id
_entity_poly.type
_entity_poly.pdbx_seq_one_letter_code
_entity_poly.pdbx_strand_id
1 'polypeptide(L)'
;MTTPLKCTTCGAPCNNTPMFLSDDLPFLPTLLRNNEPPTGSMIESLRSSALRVSATIDELQAEILRTNDFLNTLQDKHQHLQRIEEDYKAVLSPVRRVPSSSEVLAEIFYACSENKKSKWGYNIFDAKAGPWVLSRVCRSWLQDLLLSFTE
;
A
#
# COMPACT_ATOMS: atom_id res chain seq x y z
N MET A 1 -9.02 31.32 23.10
CA MET A 1 -8.28 30.05 22.83
C MET A 1 -9.07 29.28 21.79
N THR A 2 -8.65 29.35 20.53
CA THR A 2 -9.35 28.75 19.38
C THR A 2 -8.90 27.31 19.24
N THR A 3 -9.81 26.35 19.37
CA THR A 3 -9.53 24.92 19.18
C THR A 3 -9.20 24.64 17.71
N PRO A 4 -8.09 23.93 17.40
CA PRO A 4 -7.73 23.63 16.02
C PRO A 4 -8.79 22.72 15.39
N LEU A 5 -9.18 23.07 14.15
CA LEU A 5 -10.09 22.25 13.35
C LEU A 5 -9.46 20.87 13.15
N LYS A 6 -10.25 19.80 13.27
CA LYS A 6 -9.80 18.42 13.08
C LYS A 6 -10.50 17.81 11.89
N CYS A 7 -9.79 16.99 11.12
CA CYS A 7 -10.39 16.28 9.99
C CYS A 7 -11.44 15.29 10.50
N THR A 8 -12.64 15.33 9.95
CA THR A 8 -13.76 14.45 10.33
C THR A 8 -13.53 12.99 9.96
N THR A 9 -12.58 12.71 9.07
CA THR A 9 -12.29 11.35 8.58
C THR A 9 -11.14 10.68 9.34
N CYS A 10 -10.06 11.41 9.67
CA CYS A 10 -8.87 10.84 10.32
C CYS A 10 -8.52 11.45 11.69
N GLY A 11 -9.23 12.50 12.14
CA GLY A 11 -9.02 13.14 13.44
C GLY A 11 -7.73 13.95 13.58
N ALA A 12 -6.89 13.99 12.55
CA ALA A 12 -5.66 14.77 12.53
C ALA A 12 -5.96 16.28 12.64
N PRO A 13 -5.10 17.06 13.32
CA PRO A 13 -5.22 18.51 13.33
C PRO A 13 -5.10 19.01 11.89
N CYS A 14 -6.13 19.69 11.41
CA CYS A 14 -6.01 20.48 10.20
C CYS A 14 -5.10 21.63 10.58
N ASN A 15 -3.90 21.69 10.00
CA ASN A 15 -3.24 22.97 9.92
C ASN A 15 -4.22 23.86 9.17
N ASN A 16 -4.80 24.84 9.87
CA ASN A 16 -5.52 25.92 9.23
C ASN A 16 -4.47 26.63 8.38
N THR A 17 -4.24 26.14 7.17
CA THR A 17 -3.56 26.91 6.14
C THR A 17 -4.31 28.22 6.12
N PRO A 18 -3.67 29.35 6.41
CA PRO A 18 -4.32 30.64 6.28
C PRO A 18 -4.98 30.62 4.90
N MET A 19 -6.30 30.79 4.88
CA MET A 19 -7.06 30.95 3.64
C MET A 19 -6.23 31.90 2.78
N PHE A 20 -5.83 31.46 1.59
CA PHE A 20 -4.96 32.20 0.66
C PHE A 20 -5.29 33.69 0.81
N LEU A 21 -4.37 34.45 1.41
CA LEU A 21 -4.54 35.89 1.44
C LEU A 21 -4.40 36.28 -0.03
N SER A 22 -5.52 36.53 -0.69
CA SER A 22 -5.53 37.04 -2.06
C SER A 22 -4.81 38.38 -2.00
N ASP A 23 -3.52 38.34 -2.32
CA ASP A 23 -2.66 39.50 -2.51
C ASP A 23 -2.91 40.14 -3.90
N ASP A 24 -4.08 39.86 -4.48
CA ASP A 24 -4.54 40.34 -5.77
C ASP A 24 -4.89 41.82 -5.64
N LEU A 25 -3.94 42.66 -6.07
CA LEU A 25 -4.18 44.09 -6.16
C LEU A 25 -5.29 44.35 -7.19
N PRO A 26 -6.35 45.10 -6.85
CA PRO A 26 -7.55 45.23 -7.70
C PRO A 26 -7.26 45.91 -9.05
N PHE A 27 -6.17 46.67 -9.14
CA PHE A 27 -5.74 47.34 -10.37
C PHE A 27 -4.80 46.50 -11.25
N LEU A 28 -4.24 45.39 -10.73
CA LEU A 28 -3.30 44.54 -11.46
C LEU A 28 -3.90 43.97 -12.76
N PRO A 29 -5.14 43.44 -12.79
CA PRO A 29 -5.75 42.95 -14.04
C PRO A 29 -5.89 44.04 -15.10
N THR A 30 -6.16 45.28 -14.70
CA THR A 30 -6.28 46.41 -15.64
C THR A 30 -4.92 46.79 -16.21
N LEU A 31 -3.88 46.88 -15.36
CA LEU A 31 -2.50 47.13 -15.79
C LEU A 31 -1.94 46.02 -16.67
N LEU A 32 -2.39 44.77 -16.52
CA LEU A 32 -1.99 43.67 -17.41
C LEU A 32 -2.67 43.72 -18.79
N ARG A 33 -3.75 44.49 -18.94
CA ARG A 33 -4.53 44.60 -20.19
C ARG A 33 -4.20 45.85 -21.01
N ASN A 34 -3.39 46.75 -20.47
CA ASN A 34 -2.94 47.96 -21.15
C ASN A 34 -1.44 48.20 -20.90
N ASN A 35 -0.82 49.09 -21.69
CA ASN A 35 0.59 49.47 -21.51
C ASN A 35 0.74 50.77 -20.70
N GLU A 36 -0.28 51.14 -19.91
CA GLU A 36 -0.22 52.35 -19.09
C GLU A 36 0.78 52.12 -17.93
N PRO A 37 1.71 53.07 -17.68
CA PRO A 37 2.63 52.94 -16.57
C PRO A 37 1.87 53.00 -15.23
N PRO A 38 2.24 52.18 -14.24
CA PRO A 38 1.66 52.27 -12.90
C PRO A 38 1.95 53.63 -12.28
N THR A 39 0.98 54.17 -11.53
CA THR A 39 1.20 55.40 -10.76
C THR A 39 2.13 55.15 -9.57
N GLY A 40 2.75 56.20 -9.03
CA GLY A 40 3.70 56.07 -7.92
C GLY A 40 3.15 55.31 -6.69
N SER A 41 1.87 55.48 -6.36
CA SER A 41 1.20 54.75 -5.28
C SER A 41 0.94 53.28 -5.61
N MET A 42 0.71 52.94 -6.88
CA MET A 42 0.59 51.56 -7.35
C MET A 42 1.93 50.83 -7.29
N ILE A 43 3.04 51.51 -7.61
CA ILE A 43 4.39 50.91 -7.61
C ILE A 43 4.75 50.38 -6.23
N GLU A 44 4.53 51.15 -5.17
CA GLU A 44 4.86 50.72 -3.80
C GLU A 44 4.00 49.52 -3.36
N SER A 45 2.70 49.57 -3.69
CA SER A 45 1.77 48.46 -3.42
C SER A 45 2.16 47.19 -4.18
N LEU A 46 2.56 47.32 -5.45
CA LEU A 46 3.02 46.21 -6.30
C LEU A 46 4.29 45.57 -5.74
N ARG A 47 5.29 46.38 -5.35
CA ARG A 47 6.53 45.88 -4.76
C ARG A 47 6.28 45.14 -3.45
N SER A 48 5.47 45.72 -2.57
CA SER A 48 5.12 45.10 -1.29
C SER A 48 4.38 43.77 -1.49
N SER A 49 3.39 43.73 -2.38
CA SER A 49 2.67 42.50 -2.72
C SER A 49 3.62 41.46 -3.35
N ALA A 50 4.48 41.86 -4.30
CA ALA A 50 5.43 40.94 -4.93
C ALA A 50 6.40 40.30 -3.93
N LEU A 51 6.89 41.07 -2.95
CA LEU A 51 7.75 40.53 -1.87
C LEU A 51 7.00 39.52 -0.99
N ARG A 52 5.75 39.82 -0.62
CA ARG A 52 4.92 38.89 0.17
C ARG A 52 4.62 37.60 -0.59
N VAL A 53 4.24 37.71 -1.86
CA VAL A 53 3.99 36.55 -2.72
C VAL A 53 5.24 35.69 -2.86
N SER A 54 6.41 36.31 -3.08
CA SER A 54 7.68 35.58 -3.16
C SER A 54 7.99 34.84 -1.86
N ALA A 55 7.89 35.50 -0.71
CA ALA A 55 8.13 34.87 0.59
C ALA A 55 7.15 33.72 0.86
N THR A 56 5.87 33.90 0.51
CA THR A 56 4.85 32.85 0.66
C THR A 56 5.15 31.65 -0.24
N ILE A 57 5.64 31.87 -1.47
CA ILE A 57 6.06 30.79 -2.37
C ILE A 57 7.21 29.99 -1.73
N ASP A 58 8.21 30.67 -1.18
CA ASP A 58 9.36 30.03 -0.53
C ASP A 58 8.94 29.21 0.70
N GLU A 59 8.03 29.75 1.53
CA GLU A 59 7.45 29.04 2.68
C GLU A 59 6.67 27.79 2.27
N LEU A 60 5.84 27.89 1.22
CA LEU A 60 5.09 26.76 0.68
C LEU A 60 6.03 25.70 0.12
N GLN A 61 7.09 26.10 -0.58
CA GLN A 61 8.09 25.18 -1.11
C GLN A 61 8.80 24.43 0.04
N ALA A 62 9.15 25.11 1.12
CA ALA A 62 9.73 24.47 2.29
C ALA A 62 8.76 23.46 2.94
N GLU A 63 7.47 23.80 3.03
CA GLU A 63 6.46 22.88 3.58
C GLU A 63 6.22 21.66 2.68
N ILE A 64 6.22 21.84 1.36
CA ILE A 64 6.14 20.73 0.39
C ILE A 64 7.31 19.77 0.62
N LEU A 65 8.54 20.30 0.74
CA LEU A 65 9.73 19.47 0.99
C LEU A 65 9.64 18.71 2.31
N ARG A 66 9.25 19.38 3.40
CA ARG A 66 9.04 18.74 4.72
C ARG A 66 8.00 17.63 4.66
N THR A 67 6.87 17.91 4.02
CA THR A 67 5.77 16.93 3.90
C THR A 67 6.19 15.73 3.07
N ASN A 68 6.95 15.96 1.99
CA ASN A 68 7.43 14.88 1.14
C ASN A 68 8.45 13.98 1.86
N ASP A 69 9.36 14.55 2.66
CA ASP A 69 10.29 13.78 3.49
C ASP A 69 9.56 12.90 4.52
N PHE A 70 8.53 13.48 5.17
CA PHE A 70 7.67 12.73 6.09
C PHE A 70 6.91 11.60 5.37
N LEU A 71 6.36 11.88 4.19
CA LEU A 71 5.68 10.88 3.35
C LEU A 71 6.62 9.73 2.98
N ASN A 72 7.83 10.04 2.53
CA ASN A 72 8.85 9.02 2.19
C ASN A 72 9.15 8.13 3.39
N THR A 73 9.34 8.72 4.58
CA THR A 73 9.57 7.96 5.82
C THR A 73 8.40 7.01 6.13
N LEU A 74 7.16 7.44 5.92
CA LEU A 74 5.99 6.58 6.11
C LEU A 74 5.92 5.45 5.08
N GLN A 75 6.24 5.74 3.82
CA GLN A 75 6.30 4.74 2.75
C GLN A 75 7.36 3.68 3.03
N ASP A 76 8.55 4.07 3.49
CA ASP A 76 9.61 3.13 3.86
C ASP A 76 9.18 2.20 4.98
N LYS A 77 8.53 2.75 6.02
CA LYS A 77 7.97 1.97 7.13
C LYS A 77 6.90 1.00 6.63
N HIS A 78 6.01 1.45 5.74
CA HIS A 78 4.98 0.61 5.16
C HIS A 78 5.59 -0.56 4.38
N GLN A 79 6.55 -0.29 3.48
CA GLN A 79 7.24 -1.32 2.71
C GLN A 79 8.02 -2.31 3.59
N HIS A 80 8.60 -1.85 4.69
CA HIS A 80 9.26 -2.73 5.65
C HIS A 80 8.28 -3.68 6.32
N LEU A 81 7.14 -3.17 6.79
CA LEU A 81 6.10 -3.97 7.42
C LEU A 81 5.46 -4.96 6.43
N GLN A 82 5.26 -4.57 5.18
CA GLN A 82 4.78 -5.48 4.14
C GLN A 82 5.74 -6.67 3.93
N ARG A 83 7.05 -6.43 3.91
CA ARG A 83 8.04 -7.51 3.82
C ARG A 83 7.97 -8.47 5.02
N ILE A 84 7.84 -7.92 6.24
CA ILE A 84 7.67 -8.74 7.44
C ILE A 84 6.38 -9.58 7.35
N GLU A 85 5.28 -8.98 6.87
CA GLU A 85 4.02 -9.69 6.68
C GLU A 85 4.16 -10.83 5.66
N GLU A 86 4.87 -10.59 4.55
CA GLU A 86 5.19 -11.60 3.54
C GLU A 86 6.05 -12.74 4.12
N ASP A 87 7.06 -12.42 4.93
CA ASP A 87 7.89 -13.40 5.62
C ASP A 87 7.03 -14.29 6.55
N TYR A 88 6.14 -13.68 7.34
CA TYR A 88 5.21 -14.44 8.18
C TYR A 88 4.27 -15.33 7.35
N LYS A 89 3.70 -14.83 6.26
CA LYS A 89 2.89 -15.64 5.34
C LYS A 89 3.69 -16.79 4.73
N ALA A 90 4.96 -16.57 4.40
CA ALA A 90 5.84 -17.58 3.85
C ALA A 90 6.18 -18.67 4.88
N VAL A 91 6.40 -18.31 6.15
CA VAL A 91 6.67 -19.24 7.25
C VAL A 91 5.42 -20.03 7.64
N LEU A 92 4.28 -19.36 7.73
CA LEU A 92 2.99 -19.97 8.02
C LEU A 92 2.38 -20.67 6.79
N SER A 93 3.09 -20.68 5.66
CA SER A 93 2.60 -21.27 4.42
C SER A 93 2.29 -22.77 4.61
N PRO A 94 1.12 -23.22 4.15
CA PRO A 94 0.70 -24.62 4.21
C PRO A 94 1.76 -25.62 3.75
N VAL A 95 2.51 -25.23 2.69
CA VAL A 95 3.49 -26.10 2.04
C VAL A 95 4.65 -26.48 2.96
N ARG A 96 4.96 -25.66 3.99
CA ARG A 96 6.01 -25.98 4.96
C ARG A 96 5.61 -27.03 5.99
N ARG A 97 4.30 -27.27 6.14
CA ARG A 97 3.76 -28.35 7.00
C ARG A 97 3.58 -29.66 6.23
N VAL A 98 3.75 -29.62 4.91
CA VAL A 98 3.91 -30.85 4.13
C VAL A 98 5.28 -31.43 4.48
N PRO A 99 5.38 -32.74 4.80
CA PRO A 99 6.64 -33.36 5.16
C PRO A 99 7.74 -33.02 4.15
N SER A 100 8.79 -32.32 4.58
CA SER A 100 9.90 -31.87 3.72
C SER A 100 10.75 -33.02 3.18
N SER A 101 10.53 -34.22 3.69
CA SER A 101 10.96 -35.47 3.08
C SER A 101 10.25 -35.62 1.73
N SER A 102 10.90 -35.17 0.65
CA SER A 102 10.51 -35.50 -0.72
C SER A 102 10.32 -37.01 -0.89
N GLU A 103 11.01 -37.80 -0.07
CA GLU A 103 10.87 -39.24 0.08
C GLU A 103 9.45 -39.65 0.47
N VAL A 104 8.80 -39.01 1.44
CA VAL A 104 7.43 -39.37 1.85
C VAL A 104 6.41 -39.04 0.76
N LEU A 105 6.55 -37.88 0.10
CA LEU A 105 5.70 -37.54 -1.04
C LEU A 105 5.94 -38.50 -2.21
N ALA A 106 7.21 -38.75 -2.54
CA ALA A 106 7.59 -39.69 -3.59
C ALA A 106 7.09 -41.11 -3.29
N GLU A 107 7.18 -41.59 -2.05
CA GLU A 107 6.65 -42.87 -1.60
C GLU A 107 5.12 -42.92 -1.66
N ILE A 108 4.44 -41.83 -1.29
CA ILE A 108 2.98 -41.73 -1.47
C ILE A 108 2.63 -41.82 -2.96
N PHE A 109 3.33 -41.10 -3.83
CA PHE A 109 3.12 -41.17 -5.28
C PHE A 109 3.48 -42.54 -5.85
N TYR A 110 4.55 -43.17 -5.37
CA TYR A 110 5.04 -44.48 -5.79
C TYR A 110 4.05 -45.58 -5.36
N ALA A 111 3.63 -45.61 -4.10
CA ALA A 111 2.62 -46.52 -3.58
C ALA A 111 1.26 -46.34 -4.27
N CYS A 112 0.88 -45.10 -4.62
CA CYS A 112 -0.32 -44.84 -5.43
C CYS A 112 -0.18 -45.31 -6.88
N SER A 113 1.04 -45.33 -7.42
CA SER A 113 1.35 -45.86 -8.76
C SER A 113 1.30 -47.39 -8.76
N GLU A 114 1.85 -48.06 -7.74
CA GLU A 114 1.98 -49.52 -7.68
C GLU A 114 0.70 -50.26 -7.28
N ASN A 115 -0.19 -49.63 -6.52
CA ASN A 115 -1.45 -50.24 -6.09
C ASN A 115 -2.38 -50.48 -7.29
N LYS A 116 -2.28 -51.70 -7.84
CA LYS A 116 -3.11 -52.26 -8.92
C LYS A 116 -2.89 -51.67 -10.31
N LYS A 117 -1.65 -51.66 -10.79
CA LYS A 117 -1.40 -51.56 -12.24
C LYS A 117 -1.96 -52.82 -12.91
N SER A 118 -3.11 -52.70 -13.57
CA SER A 118 -3.49 -53.67 -14.60
C SER A 118 -2.64 -53.43 -15.86
N LYS A 119 -2.60 -54.38 -16.79
CA LYS A 119 -1.90 -54.25 -18.10
C LYS A 119 -2.30 -53.00 -18.90
N TRP A 120 -3.38 -52.31 -18.50
CA TRP A 120 -3.97 -51.14 -19.14
C TRP A 120 -4.02 -49.86 -18.27
N GLY A 121 -3.46 -49.88 -17.05
CA GLY A 121 -3.48 -48.73 -16.11
C GLY A 121 -4.25 -49.00 -14.81
N TYR A 122 -4.65 -47.94 -14.11
CA TYR A 122 -5.41 -48.00 -12.85
C TYR A 122 -6.93 -48.04 -13.10
N ASN A 123 -7.67 -48.75 -12.25
CA ASN A 123 -9.14 -48.80 -12.34
C ASN A 123 -9.74 -47.51 -11.79
N ILE A 124 -10.26 -46.65 -12.67
CA ILE A 124 -10.88 -45.36 -12.30
C ILE A 124 -12.14 -45.50 -11.43
N PHE A 125 -12.79 -46.66 -11.41
CA PHE A 125 -13.99 -46.93 -10.62
C PHE A 125 -13.67 -47.48 -9.23
N ASP A 126 -12.42 -47.84 -8.95
CA ASP A 126 -11.97 -48.24 -7.61
C ASP A 126 -11.44 -47.01 -6.88
N ALA A 127 -12.28 -46.38 -6.07
CA ALA A 127 -11.91 -45.21 -5.25
C ALA A 127 -10.87 -45.53 -4.15
N LYS A 128 -10.47 -46.80 -4.00
CA LYS A 128 -9.36 -47.24 -3.13
C LYS A 128 -8.06 -47.47 -3.89
N ALA A 129 -8.03 -47.24 -5.21
CA ALA A 129 -6.86 -47.47 -6.06
C ALA A 129 -6.47 -46.21 -6.86
N GLY A 130 -5.21 -46.17 -7.30
CA GLY A 130 -4.70 -45.12 -8.18
C GLY A 130 -4.79 -43.70 -7.58
N PRO A 131 -4.97 -42.66 -8.42
CA PRO A 131 -4.94 -41.25 -8.00
C PRO A 131 -6.01 -40.86 -6.97
N TRP A 132 -7.10 -41.64 -6.82
CA TRP A 132 -8.16 -41.36 -5.84
C TRP A 132 -7.67 -41.42 -4.38
N VAL A 133 -6.61 -42.19 -4.12
CA VAL A 133 -5.98 -42.28 -2.79
C VAL A 133 -5.29 -40.96 -2.44
N LEU A 134 -4.66 -40.28 -3.41
CA LEU A 134 -4.02 -38.98 -3.22
C LEU A 134 -5.03 -37.92 -2.78
N SER A 135 -6.23 -37.93 -3.36
CA SER A 135 -7.32 -37.01 -2.99
C SER A 135 -7.75 -37.15 -1.51
N ARG A 136 -7.55 -38.33 -0.89
CA ARG A 136 -7.84 -38.53 0.55
C ARG A 136 -6.71 -38.04 1.44
N VAL A 137 -5.46 -38.32 1.06
CA VAL A 137 -4.27 -37.83 1.78
C VAL A 137 -4.24 -36.30 1.80
N CYS A 138 -4.44 -35.67 0.64
CA CYS A 138 -4.50 -34.22 0.53
C CYS A 138 -5.64 -33.60 1.34
N ARG A 139 -6.81 -34.26 1.44
CA ARG A 139 -7.92 -33.78 2.28
C ARG A 139 -7.58 -33.81 3.77
N SER A 140 -6.93 -34.86 4.26
CA SER A 140 -6.49 -34.95 5.66
C SER A 140 -5.52 -33.81 5.99
N TRP A 141 -4.52 -33.59 5.13
CA TRP A 141 -3.57 -32.49 5.32
C TRP A 141 -4.23 -31.13 5.26
N LEU A 142 -5.18 -30.91 4.35
CA LEU A 142 -5.95 -29.67 4.26
C LEU A 142 -6.74 -29.40 5.55
N GLN A 143 -7.29 -30.45 6.16
CA GLN A 143 -8.11 -30.35 7.37
C GLN A 143 -7.27 -30.05 8.62
N ASP A 144 -6.11 -30.69 8.77
CA ASP A 144 -5.12 -30.36 9.81
C ASP A 144 -4.61 -28.92 9.66
N LEU A 145 -4.46 -28.47 8.41
CA LEU A 145 -4.08 -27.11 8.12
C LEU A 145 -5.14 -26.11 8.58
N LEU A 146 -6.42 -26.33 8.22
CA LEU A 146 -7.51 -25.42 8.56
C LEU A 146 -7.70 -25.25 10.08
N LEU A 147 -7.47 -26.29 10.87
CA LEU A 147 -7.56 -26.24 12.34
C LEU A 147 -6.47 -25.38 12.99
N SER A 148 -5.31 -25.27 12.35
CA SER A 148 -4.17 -24.49 12.85
C SER A 148 -4.15 -23.01 12.41
N PHE A 149 -5.17 -22.56 11.68
CA PHE A 149 -5.41 -21.16 11.32
C PHE A 149 -6.52 -20.51 12.15
N THR A 150 -7.18 -21.26 13.04
CA THR A 150 -8.30 -20.80 13.88
C THR A 150 -7.93 -20.54 15.35
N GLU A 151 -6.65 -20.62 15.71
CA GLU A 151 -6.07 -20.17 17.00
C GLU A 151 -5.21 -18.92 16.79
#